data_AF-A0A3A8G3T6-F1
#
_entry.id   AF-A0A3A8G3T6-F1
#
_cell.length_a   1.000
_cell.length_b   1.000
_cell.length_c   1.000
_cell.angle_alpha   90.00
_cell.angle_beta   90.00
_cell.angle_gamma   90.00
#
_symmetry.space_group_name_H-M   'P 1'
#
loop_
_entity.id
_entity.type
_entity.pdbx_description
1 polymer ?
#
loop_
_entity_poly.entity_id
_entity_poly.type
_entity_poly.pdbx_seq_one_letter_code
_entity_poly.pdbx_strand_id
1 'polypeptide(L)'
;MKKYILKSLGLTMVLSALVACQTTPMPQKNAALGLLICEPNELCPIVQVSWNEQALDHVGIKVSLDSVQQYYDIQKITFSNGTEQLSYGPTAKTTNRMYFGMHRSQNNFSIPTSLVYTLKGDNISMSVHTNQGTLERYIYKSGQESLIYQQLKSIRAQK
;
A
#
# COMPACT_ATOMS: atom_id res chain seq x y z
N MET A 1 86.68 -1.06 8.35
CA MET A 1 86.06 0.15 7.75
C MET A 1 84.57 -0.09 7.52
N LYS A 2 83.69 0.41 8.41
CA LYS A 2 82.37 1.02 8.11
C LYS A 2 81.60 1.23 9.42
N LYS A 3 81.49 2.50 9.81
CA LYS A 3 80.43 3.06 10.67
C LYS A 3 79.12 3.00 9.83
N TYR A 4 77.89 2.94 10.34
CA TYR A 4 77.20 3.94 11.16
C TYR A 4 75.86 3.38 11.68
N ILE A 5 75.64 3.53 12.99
CA ILE A 5 74.45 4.06 13.68
C ILE A 5 73.08 3.88 12.99
N LEU A 6 72.28 2.95 13.51
CA LEU A 6 70.85 2.84 13.26
C LEU A 6 70.10 3.71 14.30
N LYS A 7 69.60 4.89 13.91
CA LYS A 7 68.73 5.72 14.77
C LYS A 7 67.27 5.38 14.49
N SER A 8 66.57 4.97 15.54
CA SER A 8 65.11 4.89 15.64
C SER A 8 64.46 6.23 15.33
N LEU A 9 63.44 6.25 14.47
CA LEU A 9 62.57 7.41 14.32
C LEU A 9 61.12 6.97 14.04
N GLY A 10 60.24 7.26 15.00
CA GLY A 10 58.87 7.73 14.77
C GLY A 10 57.84 6.72 14.29
N LEU A 11 57.21 6.01 15.22
CA LEU A 11 55.87 5.44 15.05
C LEU A 11 54.84 6.57 15.22
N THR A 12 54.33 7.14 14.12
CA THR A 12 53.16 8.02 14.13
C THR A 12 51.95 7.28 13.57
N MET A 13 51.08 6.88 14.49
CA MET A 13 49.80 6.23 14.23
C MET A 13 48.83 7.24 13.62
N VAL A 14 48.57 7.12 12.32
CA VAL A 14 47.56 7.94 11.63
C VAL A 14 46.18 7.33 11.94
N LEU A 15 45.47 7.94 12.89
CA LEU A 15 44.08 7.63 13.20
C LEU A 15 43.17 8.39 12.23
N SER A 16 42.93 7.82 11.05
CA SER A 16 41.97 8.37 10.10
C SER A 16 40.55 7.95 10.48
N ALA A 17 39.67 8.96 10.54
CA ALA A 17 38.30 8.91 11.03
C ALA A 17 37.47 7.77 10.42
N LEU A 18 36.78 7.04 11.30
CA LEU A 18 35.60 6.27 10.93
C LEU A 18 34.55 7.25 10.43
N VAL A 19 34.35 7.29 9.13
CA VAL A 19 33.18 7.91 8.52
C VAL A 19 31.99 7.09 9.00
N ALA A 20 31.30 7.56 10.03
CA ALA A 20 30.02 6.99 10.42
C ALA A 20 29.08 7.16 9.22
N CYS A 21 28.84 6.07 8.50
CA CYS A 21 27.80 6.00 7.49
C CYS A 21 26.48 6.21 8.24
N GLN A 22 25.99 7.44 8.29
CA GLN A 22 24.65 7.73 8.77
C GLN A 22 23.72 7.13 7.72
N THR A 23 23.32 5.87 7.91
CA THR A 23 22.20 5.29 7.17
C THR A 23 20.98 6.08 7.63
N THR A 24 20.58 7.06 6.84
CA THR A 24 19.26 7.67 6.99
C THR A 24 18.25 6.51 6.96
N PRO A 25 17.41 6.35 8.00
CA PRO A 25 16.41 5.29 7.98
C PRO A 25 15.52 5.53 6.76
N MET A 26 15.64 4.65 5.76
CA MET A 26 14.78 4.69 4.60
C MET A 26 13.34 4.54 5.12
N PRO A 27 12.38 5.37 4.68
CA PRO A 27 11.02 5.26 5.17
C PRO A 27 10.50 3.84 4.97
N GLN A 28 10.15 3.16 6.08
CA GLN A 28 9.65 1.80 6.03
C GLN A 28 8.26 1.84 5.38
N LYS A 29 8.19 1.45 4.11
CA LYS A 29 6.95 1.36 3.36
C LYS A 29 6.32 0.00 3.61
N ASN A 30 5.28 -0.03 4.41
CA ASN A 30 4.48 -1.23 4.64
C ASN A 30 3.47 -1.41 3.51
N ALA A 31 3.19 -2.66 3.15
CA ALA A 31 2.15 -3.00 2.20
C ALA A 31 1.52 -4.34 2.55
N ALA A 32 0.20 -4.43 2.35
CA ALA A 32 -0.56 -5.63 2.60
C ALA A 32 -1.60 -5.83 1.49
N LEU A 33 -1.77 -7.08 1.06
CA LEU A 33 -2.61 -7.47 -0.07
C LEU A 33 -3.81 -8.28 0.45
N GLY A 34 -4.98 -8.09 -0.12
CA GLY A 34 -6.18 -8.80 0.29
C GLY A 34 -7.30 -8.72 -0.73
N LEU A 35 -8.25 -9.63 -0.59
CA LEU A 35 -9.51 -9.60 -1.31
C LEU A 35 -10.59 -8.90 -0.47
N LEU A 36 -11.60 -8.37 -1.15
CA LEU A 36 -12.85 -7.96 -0.51
C LEU A 36 -13.69 -9.22 -0.20
N ILE A 37 -14.81 -9.05 0.53
CA ILE A 37 -15.77 -10.13 0.73
C ILE A 37 -16.56 -10.29 -0.57
N CYS A 38 -16.33 -11.40 -1.26
CA CYS A 38 -16.90 -11.71 -2.57
C CYS A 38 -17.55 -13.09 -2.55
N GLU A 39 -18.62 -13.25 -3.32
CA GLU A 39 -19.24 -14.55 -3.55
C GLU A 39 -18.47 -15.33 -4.64
N PRO A 40 -18.61 -16.66 -4.70
CA PRO A 40 -18.04 -17.46 -5.79
C PRO A 40 -18.50 -16.98 -7.16
N ASN A 41 -17.61 -17.05 -8.16
CA ASN A 41 -17.85 -16.68 -9.56
C ASN A 41 -18.10 -15.19 -9.83
N GLU A 42 -17.88 -14.32 -8.84
CA GLU A 42 -17.91 -12.88 -9.05
C GLU A 42 -16.52 -12.32 -9.38
N LEU A 43 -16.48 -11.22 -10.14
CA LEU A 43 -15.26 -10.44 -10.31
C LEU A 43 -14.90 -9.77 -8.97
N CYS A 44 -13.95 -10.36 -8.25
CA CYS A 44 -13.54 -9.88 -6.94
C CYS A 44 -12.33 -8.93 -7.04
N PRO A 45 -12.44 -7.66 -6.58
CA PRO A 45 -11.31 -6.76 -6.56
C PRO A 45 -10.19 -7.24 -5.65
N ILE A 46 -8.97 -7.25 -6.17
CA ILE A 46 -7.74 -7.44 -5.39
C ILE A 46 -7.25 -6.06 -4.97
N VAL A 47 -7.10 -5.85 -3.66
CA VAL A 47 -6.70 -4.57 -3.11
C VAL A 47 -5.37 -4.71 -2.38
N GLN A 48 -4.49 -3.75 -2.56
CA GLN A 48 -3.27 -3.60 -1.77
C GLN A 48 -3.32 -2.27 -1.03
N VAL A 49 -3.20 -2.33 0.28
CA VAL A 49 -3.06 -1.15 1.15
C VAL A 49 -1.59 -0.93 1.44
N SER A 50 -1.11 0.31 1.34
CA SER A 50 0.28 0.67 1.63
C SER A 50 0.35 1.98 2.40
N TRP A 51 1.29 2.08 3.34
CA TRP A 51 1.45 3.25 4.19
C TRP A 51 2.91 3.48 4.55
N ASN A 52 3.21 4.71 4.98
CA ASN A 52 4.50 5.10 5.52
C ASN A 52 4.32 5.44 7.00
N GLU A 53 5.00 4.72 7.90
CA GLU A 53 4.90 4.94 9.34
C GLU A 53 5.33 6.35 9.78
N GLN A 54 6.23 6.98 9.01
CA GLN A 54 6.74 8.33 9.28
C GLN A 54 5.81 9.43 8.74
N ALA A 55 4.83 9.08 7.90
CA ALA A 55 3.92 9.99 7.23
C ALA A 55 2.54 9.33 7.00
N LEU A 56 1.83 9.10 8.11
CA LEU A 56 0.56 8.38 8.17
C LEU A 56 -0.67 9.23 7.80
N ASP A 57 -0.52 10.39 7.17
CA ASP A 57 -1.68 11.22 6.79
C ASP A 57 -2.49 10.61 5.65
N HIS A 58 -1.82 9.83 4.79
CA HIS A 58 -2.42 9.15 3.66
C HIS A 58 -2.00 7.69 3.57
N VAL A 59 -2.87 6.86 3.04
CA VAL A 59 -2.57 5.49 2.64
C VAL A 59 -2.78 5.33 1.15
N GLY A 60 -1.85 4.61 0.51
CA GLY A 60 -1.94 4.24 -0.89
C GLY A 60 -2.77 2.97 -1.05
N ILE A 61 -3.80 3.03 -1.87
CA ILE A 61 -4.63 1.88 -2.24
C ILE A 61 -4.36 1.53 -3.69
N LYS A 62 -3.96 0.31 -3.98
CA LYS A 62 -3.88 -0.20 -5.35
C LYS A 62 -5.00 -1.22 -5.56
N VAL A 63 -5.82 -1.00 -6.57
CA VAL A 63 -6.88 -1.92 -6.98
C VAL A 63 -6.43 -2.66 -8.23
N SER A 64 -6.69 -3.96 -8.29
CA SER A 64 -6.51 -4.80 -9.47
C SER A 64 -7.78 -5.60 -9.75
N LEU A 65 -8.22 -5.60 -11.00
CA LEU A 65 -9.31 -6.43 -11.50
C LEU A 65 -8.73 -7.40 -12.52
N ASP A 66 -8.92 -8.70 -12.28
CA ASP A 66 -8.48 -9.77 -13.17
C ASP A 66 -9.69 -10.40 -13.83
N SER A 67 -9.76 -10.35 -15.15
CA SER A 67 -10.89 -10.88 -15.91
C SER A 67 -10.44 -11.71 -17.09
N VAL A 68 -11.17 -12.79 -17.37
CA VAL A 68 -10.94 -13.61 -18.57
C VAL A 68 -11.55 -12.99 -19.83
N GLN A 69 -12.34 -11.93 -19.71
CA GLN A 69 -13.14 -11.39 -20.81
C GLN A 69 -12.56 -10.08 -21.36
N GLN A 70 -12.17 -9.15 -20.49
CA GLN A 70 -11.91 -7.78 -20.90
C GLN A 70 -11.09 -6.97 -19.89
N TYR A 71 -10.54 -5.86 -20.36
CA TYR A 71 -9.98 -4.81 -19.51
C TYR A 71 -11.08 -3.86 -19.01
N TYR A 72 -10.84 -3.29 -17.83
CA TYR A 72 -11.65 -2.25 -17.21
C TYR A 72 -10.86 -0.95 -17.15
N ASP A 73 -11.55 0.17 -17.30
CA ASP A 73 -11.05 1.47 -16.89
C ASP A 73 -11.55 1.75 -15.47
N ILE A 74 -10.64 1.80 -14.49
CA ILE A 74 -10.94 1.99 -13.08
C ILE A 74 -10.89 3.49 -12.77
N GLN A 75 -12.06 4.07 -12.50
CA GLN A 75 -12.29 5.52 -12.51
C GLN A 75 -12.38 6.13 -11.11
N LYS A 76 -12.84 5.36 -10.12
CA LYS A 76 -13.09 5.85 -8.76
C LYS A 76 -13.23 4.68 -7.80
N ILE A 77 -12.89 4.89 -6.53
CA ILE A 77 -13.32 4.04 -5.43
C ILE A 77 -14.23 4.80 -4.50
N THR A 78 -15.21 4.11 -3.91
CA THR A 78 -16.10 4.67 -2.91
C THR A 78 -16.16 3.73 -1.72
N PHE A 79 -16.02 4.26 -0.52
CA PHE A 79 -16.28 3.51 0.72
C PHE A 79 -17.60 3.97 1.30
N SER A 80 -18.39 3.02 1.81
CA SER A 80 -19.66 3.32 2.49
C SER A 80 -19.83 2.50 3.76
N ASN A 81 -20.54 3.06 4.74
CA ASN A 81 -21.06 2.33 5.91
C ASN A 81 -22.60 2.29 5.93
N GLY A 82 -23.25 2.57 4.81
CA GLY A 82 -24.71 2.69 4.69
C GLY A 82 -25.27 4.09 4.99
N THR A 83 -24.58 4.90 5.79
CA THR A 83 -25.02 6.28 6.11
C THR A 83 -24.19 7.32 5.37
N GLU A 84 -22.87 7.12 5.31
CA GLU A 84 -21.93 7.99 4.64
C GLU A 84 -21.29 7.29 3.45
N GLN A 85 -20.87 8.10 2.47
CA GLN A 85 -20.14 7.65 1.31
C GLN A 85 -18.98 8.59 1.03
N LEU A 86 -17.77 8.04 0.95
CA LEU A 86 -16.55 8.80 0.68
C LEU A 86 -15.90 8.26 -0.59
N SER A 87 -15.71 9.15 -1.57
CA SER A 87 -15.25 8.79 -2.91
C SER A 87 -13.89 9.39 -3.21
N TYR A 88 -13.05 8.63 -3.91
CA TYR A 88 -11.69 9.03 -4.26
C TYR A 88 -11.38 8.70 -5.71
N GLY A 89 -10.85 9.70 -6.44
CA GLY A 89 -10.32 9.52 -7.79
C GLY A 89 -8.92 8.89 -7.76
N PRO A 90 -8.49 8.28 -8.87
CA PRO A 90 -7.18 7.67 -8.97
C PRO A 90 -6.07 8.72 -9.06
N THR A 91 -4.86 8.33 -8.68
CA THR A 91 -3.65 9.16 -8.80
C THR A 91 -3.01 9.05 -10.19
N ALA A 92 -3.48 8.12 -11.02
CA ALA A 92 -3.00 7.90 -12.38
C ALA A 92 -4.11 7.34 -13.29
N LYS A 93 -3.78 7.17 -14.58
CA LYS A 93 -4.63 6.43 -15.51
C LYS A 93 -4.58 4.93 -15.22
N THR A 94 -5.66 4.23 -15.53
CA THR A 94 -5.72 2.77 -15.43
C THR A 94 -4.66 2.13 -16.33
N THR A 95 -3.88 1.22 -15.76
CA THR A 95 -2.89 0.42 -16.50
C THR A 95 -3.47 -0.95 -16.79
N ASN A 96 -3.32 -1.40 -18.04
CA ASN A 96 -3.82 -2.69 -18.51
C ASN A 96 -2.66 -3.59 -18.93
N ARG A 97 -2.70 -4.86 -18.54
CA ARG A 97 -1.74 -5.87 -18.96
C ARG A 97 -2.37 -7.26 -19.02
N MET A 98 -1.89 -8.10 -19.93
CA MET A 98 -2.16 -9.53 -19.88
C MET A 98 -1.34 -10.17 -18.77
N TYR A 99 -1.95 -10.99 -17.92
CA TYR A 99 -1.30 -11.68 -16.80
C TYR A 99 -1.89 -13.08 -16.65
N PHE A 100 -1.07 -14.11 -16.92
CA PHE A 100 -1.51 -15.52 -16.93
C PHE A 100 -2.81 -15.76 -17.73
N GLY A 101 -2.91 -15.17 -18.92
CA GLY A 101 -4.10 -15.30 -19.78
C GLY A 101 -5.33 -14.50 -19.32
N MET A 102 -5.21 -13.71 -18.24
CA MET A 102 -6.26 -12.80 -17.79
C MET A 102 -5.93 -11.35 -18.13
N HIS A 103 -6.96 -10.60 -18.49
CA HIS A 103 -6.93 -9.15 -18.61
C HIS A 103 -6.88 -8.53 -17.22
N ARG A 104 -5.71 -8.02 -16.83
CA ARG A 104 -5.50 -7.34 -15.56
C ARG A 104 -5.53 -5.83 -15.75
N SER A 105 -6.47 -5.17 -15.08
CA SER A 105 -6.60 -3.72 -15.01
C SER A 105 -6.23 -3.24 -13.60
N GLN A 106 -5.38 -2.23 -13.49
CA GLN A 106 -4.90 -1.73 -12.20
C GLN A 106 -4.93 -0.20 -12.13
N ASN A 107 -5.26 0.33 -10.96
CA ASN A 107 -5.10 1.74 -10.68
C ASN A 107 -4.75 1.98 -9.20
N ASN A 108 -4.20 3.16 -8.91
CA ASN A 108 -3.76 3.57 -7.58
C ASN A 108 -4.57 4.76 -7.09
N PHE A 109 -4.78 4.83 -5.78
CA PHE A 109 -5.53 5.87 -5.10
C PHE A 109 -4.74 6.31 -3.87
N SER A 110 -4.88 7.57 -3.50
CA SER A 110 -4.39 8.10 -2.23
C SER A 110 -5.60 8.54 -1.42
N ILE A 111 -5.77 7.94 -0.24
CA ILE A 111 -6.90 8.24 0.65
C ILE A 111 -6.36 8.73 1.99
N PRO A 112 -7.06 9.67 2.67
CA PRO A 112 -6.62 10.11 3.97
C PRO A 112 -6.84 8.99 5.00
N THR A 113 -5.90 8.82 5.92
CA THR A 113 -6.02 7.80 6.98
C THR A 113 -7.19 8.08 7.91
N SER A 114 -7.67 9.33 7.95
CA SER A 114 -8.91 9.72 8.66
C SER A 114 -10.13 8.91 8.21
N LEU A 115 -10.16 8.42 6.96
CA LEU A 115 -11.23 7.56 6.45
C LEU A 115 -11.49 6.36 7.36
N VAL A 116 -10.42 5.74 7.88
CA VAL A 116 -10.53 4.56 8.75
C VAL A 116 -11.39 4.88 9.97
N TYR A 117 -11.37 6.11 10.48
CA TYR A 117 -12.17 6.54 11.63
C TYR A 117 -13.64 6.77 11.28
N THR A 118 -13.93 7.09 10.02
CA THR A 118 -15.30 7.29 9.51
C THR A 118 -16.00 5.96 9.20
N LEU A 119 -15.25 4.93 8.81
CA LEU A 119 -15.79 3.59 8.53
C LEU A 119 -16.16 2.86 9.84
N LYS A 120 -17.31 3.21 10.40
CA LYS A 120 -17.94 2.58 11.58
C LYS A 120 -19.31 2.03 11.20
N GLY A 121 -19.70 0.92 11.84
CA GLY A 121 -20.98 0.24 11.61
C GLY A 121 -20.77 -1.23 11.22
N ASP A 122 -21.87 -1.97 11.09
CA ASP A 122 -21.84 -3.42 10.88
C ASP A 122 -21.75 -3.85 9.42
N ASN A 123 -21.89 -2.91 8.49
CA ASN A 123 -21.86 -3.16 7.05
C ASN A 123 -21.06 -2.04 6.39
N ILE A 124 -19.82 -2.36 6.02
CA ILE A 124 -18.91 -1.43 5.37
C ILE A 124 -18.56 -2.01 4.00
N SER A 125 -18.80 -1.25 2.94
CA SER A 125 -18.52 -1.64 1.57
C SER A 125 -17.45 -0.77 0.93
N MET A 126 -16.78 -1.35 -0.08
CA MET A 126 -15.93 -0.67 -1.02
C MET A 126 -16.45 -0.96 -2.43
N SER A 127 -16.69 0.11 -3.17
CA SER A 127 -17.16 0.08 -4.55
C SER A 127 -16.04 0.50 -5.49
N VAL A 128 -15.79 -0.30 -6.51
CA VAL A 128 -14.87 0.03 -7.62
C VAL A 128 -15.71 0.43 -8.82
N HIS A 129 -15.63 1.70 -9.21
CA HIS A 129 -16.35 2.23 -10.37
C HIS A 129 -15.51 2.07 -11.62
N THR A 130 -16.11 1.46 -12.65
CA THR A 130 -15.46 1.24 -13.93
C THR A 130 -16.32 1.70 -15.09
N ASN A 131 -15.75 1.77 -16.29
CA ASN A 131 -16.49 1.96 -17.53
C ASN A 131 -17.51 0.84 -17.84
N GLN A 132 -17.45 -0.29 -17.14
CA GLN A 132 -18.36 -1.44 -17.31
C GLN A 132 -19.35 -1.58 -16.14
N GLY A 133 -19.46 -0.56 -15.29
CA GLY A 133 -20.31 -0.56 -14.10
C GLY A 133 -19.52 -0.61 -12.80
N THR A 134 -20.25 -0.78 -11.70
CA THR A 134 -19.72 -0.71 -10.34
C THR A 134 -19.66 -2.08 -9.69
N LEU A 135 -18.48 -2.42 -9.15
CA LEU A 135 -18.27 -3.62 -8.34
C LEU A 135 -18.30 -3.21 -6.87
N GLU A 136 -19.45 -3.37 -6.22
CA GLU A 136 -19.60 -3.13 -4.78
C GLU A 136 -19.38 -4.42 -4.00
N ARG A 137 -18.46 -4.42 -3.04
CA ARG A 137 -18.20 -5.56 -2.16
C ARG A 137 -18.04 -5.12 -0.73
N TYR A 138 -18.46 -5.97 0.19
CA TYR A 138 -18.24 -5.70 1.61
C TYR A 138 -16.77 -5.84 1.96
N ILE A 139 -16.28 -4.97 2.84
CA ILE A 139 -15.00 -5.13 3.52
C ILE A 139 -15.22 -5.55 4.98
N TYR A 140 -16.39 -5.23 5.53
CA TYR A 140 -16.88 -5.73 6.81
C TYR A 140 -18.38 -5.96 6.71
N LYS A 141 -18.86 -7.13 7.16
CA LYS A 141 -20.29 -7.46 7.17
C LYS A 141 -20.61 -8.35 8.36
N SER A 142 -21.41 -7.85 9.31
CA SER A 142 -21.97 -8.62 10.43
C SER A 142 -20.93 -9.49 11.16
N GLY A 143 -19.78 -8.91 11.51
CA GLY A 143 -18.69 -9.60 12.20
C GLY A 143 -17.68 -10.31 11.30
N GLN A 144 -17.97 -10.46 9.99
CA GLN A 144 -17.01 -10.97 9.02
C GLN A 144 -16.11 -9.84 8.51
N GLU A 145 -14.81 -9.99 8.71
CA GLU A 145 -13.79 -9.02 8.28
C GLU A 145 -13.05 -9.51 7.04
N SER A 146 -12.91 -8.65 6.03
CA SER A 146 -11.93 -8.88 4.97
C SER A 146 -10.51 -8.62 5.47
N LEU A 147 -9.51 -9.17 4.77
CA LEU A 147 -8.11 -8.85 5.04
C LEU A 147 -7.83 -7.36 4.90
N ILE A 148 -8.50 -6.69 3.96
CA ILE A 148 -8.37 -5.24 3.76
C ILE A 148 -8.91 -4.46 4.96
N TYR A 149 -10.04 -4.88 5.52
CA TYR A 149 -10.59 -4.23 6.70
C TYR A 149 -9.69 -4.42 7.92
N GLN A 150 -9.13 -5.61 8.11
CA GLN A 150 -8.14 -5.87 9.17
C GLN A 150 -6.91 -4.96 9.03
N GLN A 151 -6.40 -4.79 7.81
CA GLN A 151 -5.25 -3.92 7.52
C GLN A 151 -5.57 -2.44 7.75
N LEU A 152 -6.73 -1.96 7.29
CA LEU A 152 -7.14 -0.58 7.55
C LEU A 152 -7.27 -0.32 9.06
N LYS A 153 -7.83 -1.26 9.82
CA LYS A 153 -7.89 -1.17 11.29
C LYS A 153 -6.51 -1.18 11.96
N SER A 154 -5.55 -1.96 11.47
CA SER A 154 -4.21 -1.99 12.11
C SER A 154 -3.49 -0.66 11.97
N ILE A 155 -3.71 0.07 10.87
CA ILE A 155 -3.19 1.43 10.68
C ILE A 155 -3.79 2.39 11.73
N ARG A 156 -5.06 2.21 12.12
CA ARG A 156 -5.70 2.99 13.20
C ARG A 156 -4.96 2.83 14.53
N ALA A 157 -4.48 1.63 14.85
CA ALA A 157 -3.85 1.32 16.13
C ALA A 157 -2.43 1.90 16.28
N GLN A 158 -1.84 2.41 15.20
CA GLN A 158 -0.48 2.97 15.18
C GLN A 158 -0.45 4.49 15.40
N LYS A 159 -1.61 5.15 15.48
CA LYS A 159 -1.74 6.59 15.73
C LYS A 159 -2.33 6.84 17.11
#